data_AF-A0A1S6FJL8-F1
#
_entry.id   AF-A0A1S6FJL8-F1
#
_cell.length_a   1.000
_cell.length_b   1.000
_cell.length_c   1.000
_cell.angle_alpha   90.00
_cell.angle_beta   90.00
_cell.angle_gamma   90.00
#
_symmetry.space_group_name_H-M   'P 1'
#
loop_
_entity.id
_entity.type
_entity.pdbx_description
1 polymer ?
#
loop_
_entity_poly.entity_id
_entity_poly.type
_entity_poly.pdbx_seq_one_letter_code
_entity_poly.pdbx_strand_id
1 'polypeptide(L)'
;MNHRSFLRLAVLASATALAACSKGAPPQPAAVQAPLPGSEVDAVQALLMQGDRKSAEKRLKPLLKREPMNPKLLLLRDSISGDPKEQLGPVNYPYTVRAGETIEELAERLLGNRLKAYQLARYNDLVNPSALAAGQVLRIPGTPPRPKPQPAERPPVRPAPSTARPKPAAPTPAPVPAKPAANPAAAQRARSAGLAALNRGAVSQAVGLLQRAHALDPGNAVILRDLQRAQRIAATVRARQ
;
A
#
# COMPACT_ATOMS: atom_id res chain seq x y z
N MET A 1 -22.10 96.83 -4.66
CA MET A 1 -21.52 97.71 -3.64
C MET A 1 -21.46 96.97 -2.32
N ASN A 2 -20.37 97.16 -1.59
CA ASN A 2 -19.79 96.26 -0.60
C ASN A 2 -20.13 96.65 0.86
N HIS A 3 -20.37 95.67 1.72
CA HIS A 3 -20.09 95.70 3.17
C HIS A 3 -19.74 94.24 3.58
N ARG A 4 -18.49 93.80 3.80
CA ARG A 4 -17.49 94.04 4.87
C ARG A 4 -17.89 93.54 6.29
N SER A 5 -17.08 92.57 6.76
CA SER A 5 -16.61 92.36 8.16
C SER A 5 -17.53 91.68 9.18
N PHE A 6 -17.10 90.80 10.12
CA PHE A 6 -15.76 90.40 10.61
C PHE A 6 -15.85 89.15 11.55
N LEU A 7 -14.76 88.36 11.63
CA LEU A 7 -14.17 87.65 12.82
C LEU A 7 -14.95 86.46 13.48
N ARG A 8 -14.40 85.37 14.06
CA ARG A 8 -13.08 84.76 14.40
C ARG A 8 -13.34 83.24 14.59
N LEU A 9 -12.55 82.27 14.09
CA LEU A 9 -11.19 81.80 14.48
C LEU A 9 -11.25 80.47 15.27
N ALA A 10 -10.67 79.41 14.69
CA ALA A 10 -10.00 78.23 15.30
C ALA A 10 -9.85 77.16 14.20
N VAL A 11 -8.81 77.19 13.36
CA VAL A 11 -7.48 76.57 13.54
C VAL A 11 -7.54 75.09 13.97
N LEU A 12 -7.30 74.18 13.03
CA LEU A 12 -6.12 73.29 12.93
C LEU A 12 -6.37 72.33 11.76
N ALA A 13 -5.70 72.52 10.63
CA ALA A 13 -4.43 71.87 10.28
C ALA A 13 -4.65 70.51 9.58
N SER A 14 -4.65 70.61 8.24
CA SER A 14 -3.85 69.81 7.30
C SER A 14 -3.41 68.40 7.73
N ALA A 15 -3.74 67.40 6.91
CA ALA A 15 -2.80 66.94 5.88
C ALA A 15 -3.36 65.72 5.13
N THR A 16 -3.51 65.88 3.82
CA THR A 16 -3.42 64.80 2.84
C THR A 16 -2.12 64.03 3.01
N ALA A 17 -2.19 62.70 3.06
CA ALA A 17 -1.08 61.84 2.68
C ALA A 17 -1.62 60.59 1.98
N LEU A 18 -1.51 60.57 0.65
CA LEU A 18 -1.33 59.33 -0.10
C LEU A 18 -0.06 58.65 0.43
N ALA A 19 -0.18 57.41 0.90
CA ALA A 19 0.96 56.53 1.07
C ALA A 19 0.57 55.12 0.64
N ALA A 20 0.77 54.86 -0.65
CA ALA A 20 1.04 53.51 -1.13
C ALA A 20 2.39 53.07 -0.56
N CYS A 21 2.37 52.19 0.44
CA CYS A 21 3.53 51.38 0.78
C CYS A 21 3.05 49.95 1.05
N SER A 22 3.33 49.10 0.06
CA SER A 22 3.47 47.66 0.19
C SER A 22 4.34 47.31 1.39
N LYS A 23 3.73 47.07 2.54
CA LYS A 23 4.40 46.41 3.67
C LYS A 23 4.35 44.92 3.41
N GLY A 24 5.43 44.41 2.84
CA GLY A 24 5.73 42.99 2.81
C GLY A 24 5.53 42.42 4.20
N ALA A 25 4.87 41.25 4.25
CA ALA A 25 4.78 40.48 5.46
C ALA A 25 6.20 40.30 6.04
N PRO A 26 6.38 40.40 7.37
CA PRO A 26 7.65 40.09 7.98
C PRO A 26 8.09 38.70 7.50
N PRO A 27 9.39 38.43 7.28
CA PRO A 27 9.84 37.07 7.04
C PRO A 27 9.38 36.25 8.25
N GLN A 28 8.39 35.40 8.02
CA GLN A 28 8.00 34.42 9.03
C GLN A 28 9.30 33.71 9.40
N PRO A 29 9.71 33.68 10.68
CA PRO A 29 10.83 32.84 11.08
C PRO A 29 10.51 31.46 10.52
N ALA A 30 11.42 30.90 9.73
CA ALA A 30 11.23 29.64 9.04
C ALA A 30 10.79 28.60 10.08
N ALA A 31 9.47 28.46 10.23
CA ALA A 31 8.88 27.51 11.12
C ALA A 31 9.46 26.20 10.63
N VAL A 32 10.22 25.53 11.50
CA VAL A 32 10.83 24.24 11.23
C VAL A 32 9.71 23.39 10.63
N GLN A 33 9.76 23.22 9.31
CA GLN A 33 8.61 22.75 8.57
C GLN A 33 8.38 21.32 9.04
N ALA A 34 7.21 21.06 9.62
CA ALA A 34 6.85 19.73 10.06
C ALA A 34 7.10 18.72 8.93
N PRO A 35 7.60 17.51 9.23
CA PRO A 35 7.86 16.48 8.22
C PRO A 35 6.65 16.33 7.29
N LEU A 36 6.88 16.20 5.98
CA LEU A 36 5.81 15.97 5.01
C LEU A 36 4.85 14.87 5.50
N PRO A 37 3.52 15.09 5.43
CA PRO A 37 2.57 14.03 5.77
C PRO A 37 2.75 12.89 4.75
N GLY A 38 2.67 11.65 5.24
CA GLY A 38 2.81 10.45 4.39
C GLY A 38 1.93 10.48 3.14
N SER A 39 0.78 11.16 3.22
CA SER A 39 -0.18 11.37 2.14
C SER A 39 0.40 11.99 0.87
N GLU A 40 1.40 12.88 0.95
CA GLU A 40 1.98 13.50 -0.26
C GLU A 40 2.87 12.52 -1.03
N VAL A 41 3.64 11.70 -0.32
CA VAL A 41 4.43 10.61 -0.91
C VAL A 41 3.49 9.57 -1.53
N ASP A 42 2.43 9.21 -0.81
CA ASP A 42 1.43 8.25 -1.27
C ASP A 42 0.67 8.76 -2.51
N ALA A 43 0.40 10.07 -2.59
CA ALA A 43 -0.22 10.68 -3.77
C ALA A 43 0.66 10.60 -5.02
N VAL A 44 1.97 10.84 -4.88
CA VAL A 44 2.92 10.65 -6.00
C VAL A 44 2.97 9.18 -6.41
N GLN A 45 3.05 8.27 -5.44
CA GLN A 45 3.04 6.83 -5.70
C GLN A 45 1.76 6.39 -6.43
N ALA A 46 0.59 6.89 -6.04
CA ALA A 46 -0.68 6.56 -6.68
C ALA A 46 -0.72 6.98 -8.16
N LEU A 47 -0.17 8.15 -8.50
CA LEU A 47 -0.05 8.60 -9.90
C LEU A 47 0.86 7.68 -10.71
N LEU A 48 1.97 7.21 -10.14
CA LEU A 48 2.85 6.23 -10.78
C LEU A 48 2.13 4.90 -11.02
N MET A 49 1.34 4.46 -10.05
CA MET A 49 0.55 3.24 -10.14
C MET A 49 -0.53 3.30 -11.24
N GLN A 50 -1.05 4.49 -11.52
CA GLN A 50 -1.98 4.74 -12.63
C GLN A 50 -1.28 4.85 -14.00
N GLY A 51 0.05 4.81 -14.04
CA GLY A 51 0.85 5.06 -15.25
C GLY A 51 0.99 6.54 -15.62
N ASP A 52 0.49 7.46 -14.80
CA ASP A 52 0.60 8.90 -15.03
C ASP A 52 1.94 9.45 -14.52
N ARG A 53 3.00 9.08 -15.24
CA ARG A 53 4.37 9.49 -14.94
C ARG A 53 4.53 11.01 -14.97
N LYS A 54 3.85 11.71 -15.89
CA LYS A 54 3.98 13.17 -16.04
C LYS A 54 3.40 13.91 -14.83
N SER A 55 2.22 13.52 -14.37
CA SER A 55 1.62 14.12 -13.18
C SER A 55 2.39 13.77 -11.92
N ALA A 56 2.90 12.53 -11.81
CA ALA A 56 3.75 12.13 -10.69
C ALA A 56 5.01 13.00 -10.60
N GLU A 57 5.72 13.22 -11.71
CA GLU A 57 6.91 14.07 -11.76
C GLU A 57 6.60 15.53 -11.42
N LYS A 58 5.50 16.07 -11.96
CA LYS A 58 5.02 17.43 -11.64
C LYS A 58 4.74 17.59 -10.15
N ARG A 59 4.15 16.58 -9.50
CA ARG A 59 3.86 16.60 -8.07
C ARG A 59 5.14 16.41 -7.23
N LEU A 60 6.08 15.59 -7.70
CA LEU A 60 7.32 15.28 -7.00
C LEU A 60 8.31 16.45 -6.97
N LYS A 61 8.42 17.24 -8.05
CA LYS A 61 9.38 18.33 -8.19
C LYS A 61 9.36 19.36 -7.04
N PRO A 62 8.22 19.95 -6.64
CA PRO A 62 8.19 20.88 -5.51
C PRO A 62 8.51 20.19 -4.18
N LEU A 63 8.15 18.92 -4.00
CA LEU A 63 8.45 18.15 -2.79
C LEU A 63 9.96 17.96 -2.63
N LEU A 64 10.67 17.60 -3.70
CA LEU A 64 12.13 17.48 -3.70
C LEU A 64 12.84 18.83 -3.46
N LYS A 65 12.26 19.95 -3.90
CA LYS A 65 12.82 21.28 -3.61
C LYS A 65 12.74 21.61 -2.13
N ARG A 66 11.68 21.17 -1.45
CA ARG A 66 11.45 21.37 -0.02
C ARG A 66 12.28 20.41 0.83
N GLU A 67 12.32 19.14 0.45
CA GLU A 67 13.02 18.07 1.17
C GLU A 67 13.98 17.28 0.25
N PRO A 68 15.12 17.87 -0.16
CA PRO A 68 16.02 17.27 -1.16
C PRO A 68 16.67 15.97 -0.69
N MET A 69 16.76 15.72 0.62
CA MET A 69 17.36 14.53 1.21
C MET A 69 16.32 13.51 1.71
N ASN A 70 15.03 13.69 1.43
CA ASN A 70 14.02 12.72 1.86
C ASN A 70 14.19 11.40 1.07
N PRO A 71 14.49 10.27 1.73
CA PRO A 71 14.80 9.02 1.05
C PRO A 71 13.62 8.48 0.23
N LYS A 72 12.36 8.75 0.64
CA LYS A 72 11.18 8.33 -0.11
C LYS A 72 11.01 9.12 -1.40
N LEU A 73 11.21 10.44 -1.35
CA LEU A 73 11.12 11.29 -2.53
C LEU A 73 12.25 10.99 -3.54
N LEU A 74 13.45 10.75 -3.03
CA LEU A 74 14.59 10.31 -3.84
C LEU A 74 14.30 8.96 -4.51
N LEU A 75 13.77 7.98 -3.77
CA LEU A 75 13.37 6.70 -4.34
C LEU A 75 12.31 6.84 -5.44
N LEU A 76 11.29 7.68 -5.24
CA LEU A 76 10.26 7.94 -6.25
C LEU A 76 10.83 8.62 -7.51
N ARG A 77 11.74 9.58 -7.33
CA ARG A 77 12.46 10.22 -8.44
C ARG A 77 13.25 9.19 -9.23
N ASP A 78 14.00 8.35 -8.53
CA ASP A 78 14.82 7.33 -9.14
C ASP A 78 13.93 6.32 -9.88
N SER A 79 12.78 5.96 -9.32
CA SER A 79 11.78 5.10 -9.95
C SER A 79 11.22 5.66 -11.27
N ILE A 80 11.14 6.98 -11.40
CA ILE A 80 10.71 7.68 -12.62
C ILE A 80 11.83 7.69 -13.65
N SER A 81 13.04 8.12 -13.25
CA SER A 81 14.10 8.49 -14.20
C SER A 81 15.10 7.37 -14.50
N GLY A 82 15.39 6.49 -13.55
CA GLY A 82 16.44 5.48 -13.70
C GLY A 82 15.98 4.22 -14.44
N ASP A 83 16.95 3.35 -14.74
CA ASP A 83 16.70 2.01 -15.26
C ASP A 83 16.37 1.04 -14.11
N PRO A 84 15.24 0.30 -14.17
CA PRO A 84 14.84 -0.60 -13.09
C PRO A 84 15.82 -1.77 -12.87
N LYS A 85 16.55 -2.23 -13.88
CA LYS A 85 17.55 -3.30 -13.76
C LYS A 85 18.83 -2.81 -13.12
N GLU A 86 19.24 -1.56 -13.37
CA GLU A 86 20.36 -0.95 -12.66
C GLU A 86 20.03 -0.74 -11.18
N GLN A 87 18.78 -0.36 -10.87
CA GLN A 87 18.35 -0.05 -9.51
C GLN A 87 18.09 -1.29 -8.65
N LEU A 88 17.49 -2.33 -9.24
CA LEU A 88 17.08 -3.54 -8.51
C LEU A 88 18.05 -4.71 -8.72
N GLY A 89 18.94 -4.61 -9.70
CA GLY A 89 19.92 -5.62 -10.07
C GLY A 89 19.46 -6.54 -11.22
N PRO A 90 20.42 -7.18 -11.91
CA PRO A 90 20.13 -8.06 -13.04
C PRO A 90 19.62 -9.44 -12.61
N VAL A 91 19.98 -9.90 -11.41
CA VAL A 91 19.56 -11.21 -10.88
C VAL A 91 18.08 -11.14 -10.50
N ASN A 92 17.31 -12.13 -10.95
CA ASN A 92 15.89 -12.26 -10.63
C ASN A 92 15.47 -13.72 -10.57
N TYR A 93 14.27 -13.95 -10.00
CA TYR A 93 13.60 -15.24 -9.99
C TYR A 93 12.13 -15.10 -10.40
N PRO A 94 11.52 -16.16 -10.98
CA PRO A 94 10.11 -16.12 -11.35
C PRO A 94 9.20 -16.21 -10.11
N TYR A 95 8.12 -15.44 -10.13
CA TYR A 95 7.07 -15.45 -9.11
C TYR A 95 5.69 -15.45 -9.77
N THR A 96 4.85 -16.42 -9.42
CA THR A 96 3.46 -16.48 -9.87
C THR A 96 2.57 -15.67 -8.95
N VAL A 97 1.93 -14.64 -9.50
CA VAL A 97 0.98 -13.77 -8.80
C VAL A 97 -0.23 -14.58 -8.35
N ARG A 98 -0.59 -14.43 -7.08
CA ARG A 98 -1.78 -15.08 -6.50
C ARG A 98 -3.00 -14.19 -6.66
N ALA A 99 -4.18 -14.81 -6.63
CA ALA A 99 -5.44 -14.07 -6.71
C ALA A 99 -5.55 -13.02 -5.61
N GLY A 100 -5.79 -11.77 -6.01
CA GLY A 100 -5.97 -10.63 -5.11
C GLY A 100 -4.68 -9.96 -4.64
N GLU A 101 -3.50 -10.42 -5.07
CA GLU A 101 -2.24 -9.71 -4.78
C GLU A 101 -2.09 -8.45 -5.63
N THR A 102 -1.57 -7.40 -5.01
CA THR A 102 -1.19 -6.15 -5.69
C THR A 102 0.32 -6.04 -5.81
N ILE A 103 0.81 -5.31 -6.82
CA ILE A 103 2.25 -5.13 -7.00
C ILE A 103 2.90 -4.36 -5.84
N GLU A 104 2.13 -3.52 -5.16
CA GLU A 104 2.54 -2.79 -3.96
C GLU A 104 2.81 -3.73 -2.78
N GLU A 105 1.91 -4.69 -2.55
CA GLU A 105 2.09 -5.73 -1.54
C GLU A 105 3.25 -6.66 -1.89
N LEU A 106 3.44 -6.98 -3.18
CA LEU A 106 4.58 -7.77 -3.64
C LEU A 106 5.90 -7.03 -3.42
N ALA A 107 5.98 -5.74 -3.73
CA ALA A 107 7.17 -4.93 -3.50
C ALA A 107 7.50 -4.79 -2.00
N GLU A 108 6.49 -4.57 -1.16
CA GLU A 108 6.69 -4.56 0.30
C GLU A 108 7.21 -5.90 0.80
N ARG A 109 6.58 -7.01 0.39
CA ARG A 109 6.89 -8.35 0.89
C ARG A 109 8.21 -8.90 0.38
N LEU A 110 8.53 -8.65 -0.89
CA LEU A 110 9.65 -9.28 -1.59
C LEU A 110 10.87 -8.36 -1.70
N LEU A 111 10.66 -7.04 -1.83
CA LEU A 111 11.74 -6.05 -1.94
C LEU A 111 11.90 -5.21 -0.65
N GLY A 112 11.06 -5.46 0.36
CA GLY A 112 11.09 -4.80 1.67
C GLY A 112 10.59 -3.35 1.67
N ASN A 113 10.04 -2.87 0.54
CA ASN A 113 9.57 -1.49 0.43
C ASN A 113 8.50 -1.35 -0.66
N ARG A 114 7.29 -0.98 -0.25
CA ARG A 114 6.11 -0.72 -1.09
C ARG A 114 6.38 0.28 -2.21
N LEU A 115 7.19 1.31 -1.97
CA LEU A 115 7.46 2.35 -2.97
C LEU A 115 8.27 1.83 -4.17
N LYS A 116 8.89 0.66 -4.06
CA LYS A 116 9.56 -0.01 -5.20
C LYS A 116 8.57 -0.66 -6.18
N ALA A 117 7.27 -0.60 -5.92
CA ALA A 117 6.23 -1.19 -6.78
C ALA A 117 6.29 -0.70 -8.22
N TYR A 118 6.52 0.60 -8.44
CA TYR A 118 6.63 1.14 -9.79
C TYR A 118 7.91 0.66 -10.50
N GLN A 119 9.02 0.54 -9.78
CA GLN A 119 10.26 -0.04 -10.32
C GLN A 119 10.05 -1.50 -10.69
N LEU A 120 9.37 -2.27 -9.84
CA LEU A 120 9.04 -3.67 -10.10
C LEU A 120 8.11 -3.82 -11.32
N ALA A 121 7.17 -2.90 -11.50
CA ALA A 121 6.29 -2.86 -12.66
C ALA A 121 7.10 -2.64 -13.95
N ARG A 122 7.99 -1.62 -13.95
CA ARG A 122 8.89 -1.33 -15.07
C ARG A 122 9.88 -2.47 -15.33
N TYR A 123 10.39 -3.13 -14.30
CA TYR A 123 11.25 -4.31 -14.41
C TYR A 123 10.57 -5.46 -15.17
N ASN A 124 9.24 -5.52 -15.08
CA ASN A 124 8.39 -6.52 -15.72
C ASN A 124 7.71 -6.05 -17.00
N ASP A 125 8.07 -4.87 -17.50
CA ASP A 125 7.49 -4.26 -18.71
C ASP A 125 5.96 -4.08 -18.62
N LEU A 126 5.43 -3.84 -17.41
CA LEU A 126 3.99 -3.64 -17.19
C LEU A 126 3.59 -2.21 -17.57
N VAL A 127 2.62 -2.10 -18.49
CA VAL A 127 2.06 -0.80 -18.91
C VAL A 127 1.19 -0.18 -17.81
N ASN A 128 0.36 -1.00 -17.15
CA ASN A 128 -0.47 -0.59 -16.02
C ASN A 128 -0.04 -1.35 -14.75
N PRO A 129 0.71 -0.71 -13.85
CA PRO A 129 1.18 -1.31 -12.61
C PRO A 129 0.05 -1.85 -11.70
N SER A 130 -1.13 -1.24 -11.72
CA SER A 130 -2.28 -1.66 -10.91
C SER A 130 -3.03 -2.87 -11.49
N ALA A 131 -2.77 -3.25 -12.74
CA ALA A 131 -3.46 -4.35 -13.43
C ALA A 131 -2.65 -5.64 -13.39
N LEU A 132 -2.59 -6.30 -12.23
CA LEU A 132 -2.03 -7.65 -12.12
C LEU A 132 -3.11 -8.72 -12.29
N ALA A 133 -2.81 -9.75 -13.08
CA ALA A 133 -3.66 -10.93 -13.22
C ALA A 133 -3.18 -12.07 -12.32
N ALA A 134 -4.12 -12.81 -11.72
CA ALA A 134 -3.80 -14.05 -11.03
C ALA A 134 -3.18 -15.06 -12.01
N GLY A 135 -2.13 -15.76 -11.59
CA GLY A 135 -1.39 -16.70 -12.44
C GLY A 135 -0.35 -16.05 -13.35
N GLN A 136 -0.27 -14.71 -13.40
CA GLN A 136 0.78 -14.00 -14.13
C GLN A 136 2.14 -14.27 -13.50
N VAL A 137 3.15 -14.56 -14.32
CA VAL A 137 4.53 -14.76 -13.86
C VAL A 137 5.30 -13.45 -13.95
N LEU A 138 5.83 -12.99 -12.82
CA LEU A 138 6.68 -11.81 -12.70
C LEU A 138 8.13 -12.23 -12.43
N ARG A 139 9.06 -11.45 -12.97
CA ARG A 139 10.48 -11.47 -12.63
C ARG A 139 10.68 -10.60 -11.40
N ILE A 140 11.04 -11.22 -10.28
CA ILE A 140 11.30 -10.53 -9.02
C ILE A 140 12.81 -10.38 -8.83
N PRO A 141 13.33 -9.14 -8.69
CA PRO A 141 14.77 -8.92 -8.50
C PRO A 141 15.30 -9.49 -7.18
N GLY A 142 16.57 -9.88 -7.22
CA GLY A 142 17.29 -10.49 -6.11
C GLY A 142 17.21 -12.01 -6.10
N THR A 143 17.49 -12.60 -4.94
CA THR A 143 17.42 -14.04 -4.73
C THR A 143 16.10 -14.43 -4.08
N PRO A 144 15.55 -15.61 -4.42
CA PRO A 144 14.30 -16.05 -3.83
C PRO A 144 14.50 -16.19 -2.32
N PRO A 145 13.60 -15.62 -1.50
CA PRO A 145 13.63 -15.88 -0.06
C PRO A 145 13.52 -17.39 0.15
N ARG A 146 14.37 -17.93 1.03
CA ARG A 146 14.48 -19.38 1.26
C ARG A 146 13.06 -19.97 1.38
N PRO A 147 12.69 -20.97 0.56
CA PRO A 147 11.34 -21.50 0.56
C PRO A 147 11.00 -21.99 1.96
N LYS A 148 9.98 -21.41 2.59
CA LYS A 148 9.24 -22.14 3.62
C LYS A 148 8.52 -23.28 2.88
N PRO A 149 8.54 -24.53 3.37
CA PRO A 149 7.92 -25.66 2.67
C PRO A 149 6.49 -25.29 2.28
N GLN A 150 6.27 -25.05 0.99
CA GLN A 150 4.94 -24.95 0.42
C GLN A 150 4.57 -26.37 -0.02
N PRO A 151 3.41 -26.91 0.36
CA PRO A 151 2.88 -28.11 -0.26
C PRO A 151 2.85 -27.88 -1.78
N ALA A 152 3.55 -28.72 -2.52
CA ALA A 152 3.64 -28.62 -3.97
C ALA A 152 2.23 -28.66 -4.58
N GLU A 153 1.85 -27.61 -5.30
CA GLU A 153 0.74 -27.70 -6.24
C GLU A 153 1.15 -28.72 -7.31
N ARG A 154 0.39 -29.81 -7.43
CA ARG A 154 0.63 -30.85 -8.43
C ARG A 154 0.50 -30.22 -9.83
N PRO A 155 1.38 -30.55 -10.78
CA PRO A 155 1.21 -30.09 -12.17
C PRO A 155 -0.18 -30.48 -12.70
N PRO A 156 -0.81 -29.65 -13.55
CA PRO A 156 -2.06 -30.05 -14.18
C PRO A 156 -1.79 -31.24 -15.09
N VAL A 157 -2.43 -32.37 -14.79
CA VAL A 157 -2.42 -33.55 -15.67
C VAL A 157 -3.16 -33.14 -16.94
N ARG A 158 -2.43 -33.02 -18.05
CA ARG A 158 -3.02 -32.85 -19.38
C ARG A 158 -3.87 -34.10 -19.66
N PRO A 159 -5.15 -34.00 -20.06
CA PRO A 159 -5.92 -35.18 -20.42
C PRO A 159 -5.33 -35.74 -21.72
N ALA A 160 -4.78 -36.96 -21.64
CA ALA A 160 -4.48 -37.76 -22.82
C ALA A 160 -5.79 -38.20 -23.49
N PRO A 161 -5.87 -38.31 -24.83
CA PRO A 161 -7.07 -38.77 -25.51
C PRO A 161 -7.34 -40.23 -25.13
N SER A 162 -8.50 -40.48 -24.51
CA SER A 162 -8.92 -41.82 -24.11
C SER A 162 -9.55 -42.55 -25.31
N THR A 163 -8.79 -43.44 -25.93
CA THR A 163 -9.35 -44.55 -26.71
C THR A 163 -9.18 -45.83 -25.89
N ALA A 164 -10.12 -46.13 -24.99
CA ALA A 164 -10.23 -47.48 -24.43
C ALA A 164 -11.63 -47.79 -23.88
N ARG A 165 -12.19 -48.85 -24.45
CA ARG A 165 -13.39 -49.63 -24.12
C ARG A 165 -13.55 -49.93 -22.61
N PRO A 166 -14.77 -50.03 -22.06
CA PRO A 166 -14.95 -50.31 -20.64
C PRO A 166 -14.84 -51.81 -20.33
N LYS A 167 -14.24 -52.15 -19.18
CA LYS A 167 -14.40 -53.45 -18.50
C LYS A 167 -14.87 -53.20 -17.04
N PRO A 168 -15.88 -53.92 -16.51
CA PRO A 168 -16.54 -53.58 -15.24
C PRO A 168 -15.86 -54.15 -13.97
N ALA A 169 -16.07 -53.41 -12.86
CA ALA A 169 -16.07 -53.68 -11.39
C ALA A 169 -15.43 -54.97 -10.83
N ALA A 170 -14.77 -55.00 -9.65
CA ALA A 170 -15.12 -54.44 -8.33
C ALA A 170 -13.88 -54.54 -7.37
N PRO A 171 -13.95 -54.36 -6.03
CA PRO A 171 -14.91 -53.70 -5.14
C PRO A 171 -14.26 -52.60 -4.25
N THR A 172 -15.11 -51.78 -3.61
CA THR A 172 -14.76 -50.77 -2.59
C THR A 172 -14.17 -51.35 -1.29
N PRO A 173 -13.25 -50.62 -0.63
CA PRO A 173 -13.17 -50.60 0.83
C PRO A 173 -13.73 -49.29 1.41
N ALA A 174 -14.44 -49.42 2.52
CA ALA A 174 -15.07 -48.36 3.29
C ALA A 174 -14.09 -47.24 3.72
N PRO A 175 -14.56 -45.98 3.89
CA PRO A 175 -13.71 -44.89 4.35
C PRO A 175 -13.45 -45.02 5.87
N VAL A 176 -12.20 -45.30 6.24
CA VAL A 176 -11.68 -45.01 7.58
C VAL A 176 -11.61 -43.48 7.81
N PRO A 177 -11.92 -42.98 9.02
CA PRO A 177 -12.08 -41.56 9.28
C PRO A 177 -10.74 -40.82 9.16
N ALA A 178 -10.62 -39.97 8.14
CA ALA A 178 -9.47 -39.11 7.97
C ALA A 178 -9.44 -38.04 9.09
N LYS A 179 -8.26 -37.85 9.70
CA LYS A 179 -7.90 -36.66 10.49
C LYS A 179 -8.55 -35.41 9.89
N PRO A 180 -9.10 -34.47 10.69
CA PRO A 180 -9.75 -33.28 10.16
C PRO A 180 -8.80 -32.55 9.21
N ALA A 181 -9.05 -32.67 7.91
CA ALA A 181 -8.27 -31.98 6.91
C ALA A 181 -8.41 -30.49 7.18
N ALA A 182 -7.29 -29.79 7.37
CA ALA A 182 -7.28 -28.34 7.44
C ALA A 182 -8.09 -27.80 6.24
N ASN A 183 -8.99 -26.84 6.48
CA ASN A 183 -9.82 -26.24 5.44
C ASN A 183 -9.28 -24.83 5.13
N PRO A 184 -8.27 -24.71 4.26
CA PRO A 184 -7.58 -23.44 4.03
C PRO A 184 -8.51 -22.39 3.45
N ALA A 185 -9.45 -22.76 2.58
CA ALA A 185 -10.40 -21.82 2.00
C ALA A 185 -11.36 -21.23 3.05
N ALA A 186 -11.89 -22.07 3.96
CA ALA A 186 -12.70 -21.59 5.07
C ALA A 186 -11.87 -20.75 6.06
N ALA A 187 -10.63 -21.13 6.31
CA ALA A 187 -9.71 -20.37 7.16
C ALA A 187 -9.42 -18.97 6.60
N GLN A 188 -9.17 -18.82 5.29
CA GLN A 188 -8.96 -17.51 4.65
C GLN A 188 -10.22 -16.63 4.69
N ARG A 189 -11.42 -17.19 4.51
CA ARG A 189 -12.68 -16.44 4.66
C ARG A 189 -12.89 -15.95 6.08
N ALA A 190 -12.64 -16.81 7.08
CA ALA A 190 -12.72 -16.41 8.49
C ALA A 190 -11.67 -15.35 8.85
N ARG A 191 -10.45 -15.46 8.31
CA ARG A 191 -9.37 -14.48 8.49
C ARG A 191 -9.73 -13.11 7.93
N SER A 192 -10.18 -13.04 6.67
CA SER A 192 -10.58 -11.78 6.03
C SER A 192 -11.75 -11.11 6.75
N ALA A 193 -12.76 -11.87 7.17
CA ALA A 193 -13.85 -11.37 8.00
C ALA A 193 -13.35 -10.80 9.35
N GLY A 194 -12.38 -11.47 9.98
CA GLY A 194 -11.76 -11.01 11.23
C GLY A 194 -10.99 -9.70 11.08
N LEU A 195 -10.19 -9.55 10.01
CA LEU A 195 -9.49 -8.31 9.71
C LEU A 195 -10.46 -7.16 9.39
N ALA A 196 -11.54 -7.44 8.66
CA ALA A 196 -12.59 -6.46 8.38
C ALA A 196 -13.35 -6.04 9.66
N ALA A 197 -13.49 -6.93 10.65
CA ALA A 197 -14.04 -6.58 11.95
C ALA A 197 -13.09 -5.67 12.76
N LEU A 198 -11.77 -5.87 12.70
CA LEU A 198 -10.79 -4.96 13.32
C LEU A 198 -10.88 -3.56 12.75
N ASN A 199 -10.95 -3.42 11.43
CA ASN A 199 -11.07 -2.12 10.76
C ASN A 199 -12.34 -1.36 11.15
N ARG A 200 -13.40 -2.09 11.52
CA ARG A 200 -14.67 -1.52 12.00
C ARG A 200 -14.72 -1.31 13.51
N GLY A 201 -13.62 -1.56 14.24
CA GLY A 201 -13.57 -1.45 15.71
C GLY A 201 -14.30 -2.58 16.46
N ALA A 202 -14.80 -3.59 15.75
CA ALA A 202 -15.49 -4.75 16.32
C ALA A 202 -14.47 -5.79 16.83
N VAL A 203 -13.69 -5.42 17.84
CA VAL A 203 -12.51 -6.19 18.31
C VAL A 203 -12.89 -7.58 18.83
N SER A 204 -13.97 -7.72 19.60
CA SER A 204 -14.42 -9.01 20.12
C SER A 204 -14.84 -9.98 19.00
N GLN A 205 -15.55 -9.48 17.98
CA GLN A 205 -15.91 -10.27 16.80
C GLN A 205 -14.67 -10.68 16.00
N ALA A 206 -13.72 -9.76 15.85
CA ALA A 206 -12.47 -10.05 15.17
C ALA A 206 -11.67 -11.18 15.82
N VAL A 207 -11.56 -11.19 17.15
CA VAL A 207 -10.87 -12.26 17.88
C VAL A 207 -11.55 -13.61 17.62
N GLY A 208 -12.87 -13.69 17.72
CA GLY A 208 -13.60 -14.94 17.46
C GLY A 208 -13.43 -15.46 16.02
N LEU A 209 -13.46 -14.57 15.04
CA LEU A 209 -13.25 -14.91 13.62
C LEU A 209 -11.82 -15.41 13.35
N LEU A 210 -10.82 -14.79 13.97
CA LEU A 210 -9.41 -15.19 13.82
C LEU A 210 -9.09 -16.49 14.58
N GLN A 211 -9.75 -16.76 15.72
CA GLN A 211 -9.68 -18.05 16.40
C GLN A 211 -10.26 -19.17 15.55
N ARG A 212 -11.44 -18.94 14.94
CA ARG A 212 -12.04 -19.88 13.99
C ARG A 212 -11.13 -20.14 12.81
N ALA A 213 -10.52 -19.09 12.26
CA ALA A 213 -9.55 -19.22 11.19
C ALA A 213 -8.34 -20.09 11.60
N HIS A 214 -7.82 -19.92 12.82
CA HIS A 214 -6.70 -20.70 13.33
C HIS A 214 -7.08 -22.17 13.59
N ALA A 215 -8.30 -22.43 14.07
CA ALA A 215 -8.79 -23.79 14.24
C ALA A 215 -8.95 -24.54 12.91
N LEU A 216 -9.31 -23.82 11.84
CA LEU A 216 -9.47 -24.37 10.50
C LEU A 216 -8.13 -24.61 9.77
N ASP A 217 -7.09 -23.85 10.13
CA ASP A 217 -5.74 -23.97 9.58
C ASP A 217 -4.66 -23.64 10.65
N PRO A 218 -4.41 -24.58 11.58
CA PRO A 218 -3.50 -24.36 12.71
C PRO A 218 -2.03 -24.22 12.28
N GLY A 219 -1.66 -24.71 11.09
CA GLY A 219 -0.32 -24.56 10.52
C GLY A 219 -0.02 -23.16 9.98
N ASN A 220 -1.02 -22.27 9.93
CA ASN A 220 -0.88 -20.96 9.31
C ASN A 220 -0.33 -19.91 10.27
N ALA A 221 0.98 -19.69 10.19
CA ALA A 221 1.68 -18.69 11.00
C ALA A 221 1.21 -17.24 10.77
N VAL A 222 0.50 -16.94 9.68
CA VAL A 222 -0.06 -15.60 9.44
C VAL A 222 -1.34 -15.42 10.25
N ILE A 223 -2.25 -16.40 10.20
CA ILE A 223 -3.49 -16.40 11.00
C ILE A 223 -3.16 -16.32 12.49
N LEU A 224 -2.13 -17.04 12.95
CA LEU A 224 -1.67 -16.96 14.34
C LEU A 224 -1.21 -15.56 14.73
N ARG A 225 -0.41 -14.89 13.88
CA ARG A 225 0.05 -13.51 14.14
C ARG A 225 -1.09 -12.51 14.17
N ASP A 226 -2.05 -12.65 13.26
CA ASP A 226 -3.25 -11.79 13.22
C ASP A 226 -4.11 -11.99 14.47
N LEU A 227 -4.31 -13.25 14.90
CA LEU A 227 -5.00 -13.58 16.15
C LEU A 227 -4.30 -12.96 17.36
N GLN A 228 -2.98 -13.12 17.47
CA GLN A 228 -2.19 -12.53 18.56
C GLN A 228 -2.32 -11.00 18.59
N ARG A 229 -2.31 -10.35 17.42
CA ARG A 229 -2.53 -8.90 17.31
C ARG A 229 -3.93 -8.51 17.80
N ALA A 230 -4.97 -9.21 17.35
CA ALA A 230 -6.35 -8.95 17.76
C ALA A 230 -6.54 -9.13 19.27
N GLN A 231 -5.91 -10.14 19.87
CA GLN A 231 -5.93 -10.38 21.32
C GLN A 231 -5.27 -9.26 22.12
N ARG A 232 -4.15 -8.70 21.66
CA ARG A 232 -3.52 -7.54 22.30
C ARG A 232 -4.43 -6.32 22.26
N ILE A 233 -5.07 -6.05 21.11
CA ILE A 233 -6.02 -4.95 20.96
C ILE A 233 -7.25 -5.17 21.88
N ALA A 234 -7.74 -6.41 21.99
CA ALA A 234 -8.84 -6.74 22.89
C ALA A 234 -8.47 -6.49 24.37
N ALA A 235 -7.24 -6.83 24.76
CA ALA A 235 -6.74 -6.60 26.12
C ALA A 235 -6.64 -5.09 26.43
N THR A 236 -6.13 -4.28 25.50
CA THR A 236 -6.04 -2.82 25.71
C THR A 236 -7.40 -2.14 25.72
N VAL A 237 -8.36 -2.62 24.92
CA VAL A 237 -9.75 -2.11 24.94
C VAL A 237 -10.45 -2.47 26.24
N ARG A 238 -10.29 -3.71 26.75
CA ARG A 238 -10.86 -4.12 28.03
C ARG A 238 -10.29 -3.36 29.23
N ALA A 239 -9.01 -3.00 29.20
CA ALA A 239 -8.39 -2.22 30.28
C ALA A 239 -8.81 -0.74 30.32
N ARG A 240 -9.53 -0.27 29.29
CA ARG A 240 -10.02 1.12 29.15
C ARG A 240 -11.53 1.25 29.37
N GLN A 241 -12.23 0.14 29.60
CA GLN A 241 -13.63 0.11 30.03
C GLN A 241 -13.69 -0.08 31.53
#